data_AF-A0A1H8LT87-F1
#
_entry.id   AF-A0A1H8LT87-F1
#
_cell.length_a   1.000
_cell.length_b   1.000
_cell.length_c   1.000
_cell.angle_alpha   90.00
_cell.angle_beta   90.00
_cell.angle_gamma   90.00
#
_symmetry.space_group_name_H-M   'P 1'
#
loop_
_entity.id
_entity.type
_entity.pdbx_description
1 polymer ?
#
loop_
_entity_poly.entity_id
_entity_poly.type
_entity_poly.pdbx_seq_one_letter_code
_entity_poly.pdbx_strand_id
1 'polypeptide(L)'
;MKFTFLRIVLLACLLSAQAASATVVQASAVNQQPVLGASVLVTISIAGLDSPSPQSLAAFDLDLSFDPTILALTGVSYGTGLDVLGLGSLQFTTESTHLVNLLEISLDDAATLSALQGESFQLVALTFSTIGVGTSDLALTLNALGDANGASIAAQGIDGSVQVIGPPLAVPEPGTPVMLLAGLAVLAAFNRRRRGR
;
A
#
# COMPACT_ATOMS: atom_id res chain seq x y z
N MET A 1 -15.58 50.99 10.43
CA MET A 1 -16.17 50.02 11.38
C MET A 1 -16.76 48.78 10.69
N LYS A 2 -17.54 48.90 9.59
CA LYS A 2 -18.12 47.73 8.86
C LYS A 2 -17.08 46.78 8.23
N PHE A 3 -15.99 47.30 7.66
CA PHE A 3 -14.94 46.46 7.04
C PHE A 3 -14.06 45.71 8.05
N THR A 4 -13.94 46.21 9.28
CA THR A 4 -13.15 45.57 10.35
C THR A 4 -13.89 44.35 10.91
N PHE A 5 -15.22 44.42 11.02
CA PHE A 5 -16.05 43.32 11.49
C PHE A 5 -16.04 42.12 10.52
N LEU A 6 -16.13 42.39 9.21
CA LEU A 6 -16.07 41.35 8.17
C LEU A 6 -14.73 40.59 8.15
N ARG A 7 -13.61 41.29 8.39
CA ARG A 7 -12.26 40.68 8.48
C ARG A 7 -12.10 39.79 9.70
N ILE A 8 -12.71 40.16 10.84
CA ILE A 8 -12.68 39.35 12.08
C ILE A 8 -13.50 38.07 11.90
N VAL A 9 -14.66 38.14 11.22
CA VAL A 9 -15.50 36.97 10.92
C VAL A 9 -14.81 36.00 9.95
N LEU A 10 -14.14 36.51 8.91
CA LEU A 10 -13.36 35.68 7.97
C LEU A 10 -12.17 34.99 8.65
N LEU A 11 -11.45 35.69 9.53
CA LEU A 11 -10.33 35.12 10.28
C LEU A 11 -10.81 34.07 11.31
N ALA A 12 -12.00 34.25 11.92
CA ALA A 12 -12.59 33.26 12.83
C ALA A 12 -13.11 31.99 12.11
N CYS A 13 -13.61 32.11 10.88
CA CYS A 13 -13.96 30.94 10.04
C CYS A 13 -12.73 30.15 9.58
N LEU A 14 -11.59 30.81 9.37
CA LEU A 14 -10.33 30.14 9.01
C LEU A 14 -9.70 29.38 10.19
N LEU A 15 -10.01 29.75 11.44
CA LEU A 15 -9.52 29.06 12.65
C LEU A 15 -10.39 27.86 13.08
N SER A 16 -11.57 27.65 12.47
CA SER A 16 -12.49 26.57 12.82
C SER A 16 -12.50 25.41 11.83
N ALA A 17 -11.64 25.45 10.80
CA ALA A 17 -11.34 24.30 9.95
C ALA A 17 -10.38 23.34 10.69
N GLN A 18 -10.84 22.74 11.79
CA GLN A 18 -10.19 21.54 12.30
C GLN A 18 -10.42 20.46 11.24
N ALA A 19 -9.33 19.89 10.70
CA ALA A 19 -9.44 18.73 9.84
C ALA A 19 -10.14 17.64 10.66
N ALA A 20 -11.37 17.28 10.28
CA ALA A 20 -11.99 16.07 10.80
C ALA A 20 -11.13 14.91 10.29
N SER A 21 -10.47 14.21 11.21
CA SER A 21 -9.78 12.97 10.86
C SER A 21 -10.86 11.91 10.70
N ALA A 22 -11.08 11.45 9.48
CA ALA A 22 -12.01 10.38 9.20
C ALA A 22 -11.30 9.04 9.40
N THR A 23 -12.04 8.01 9.82
CA THR A 23 -11.53 6.64 9.74
C THR A 23 -11.24 6.29 8.28
N VAL A 24 -10.06 5.75 8.03
CA VAL A 24 -9.59 5.42 6.68
C VAL A 24 -9.19 3.96 6.63
N VAL A 25 -9.59 3.27 5.57
CA VAL A 25 -9.09 1.94 5.20
C VAL A 25 -8.30 2.09 3.90
N GLN A 26 -7.03 1.71 3.91
CA GLN A 26 -6.13 1.93 2.79
C GLN A 26 -5.47 0.62 2.33
N ALA A 27 -5.45 0.41 1.01
CA ALA A 27 -4.61 -0.61 0.38
C ALA A 27 -3.29 0.02 -0.06
N SER A 28 -2.18 -0.63 0.27
CA SER A 28 -0.84 -0.17 -0.10
C SER A 28 0.08 -1.34 -0.43
N ALA A 29 0.85 -1.21 -1.51
CA ALA A 29 1.89 -2.16 -1.85
C ALA A 29 3.24 -1.73 -1.26
N VAL A 30 3.95 -2.64 -0.61
CA VAL A 30 5.28 -2.37 -0.03
C VAL A 30 6.30 -2.00 -1.11
N ASN A 31 6.20 -2.63 -2.29
CA ASN A 31 6.94 -2.23 -3.48
C ASN A 31 5.94 -1.91 -4.60
N GLN A 32 5.89 -0.65 -5.02
CA GLN A 32 4.98 -0.19 -6.06
C GLN A 32 5.49 -0.51 -7.48
N GLN A 33 6.78 -0.84 -7.63
CA GLN A 33 7.40 -1.13 -8.92
C GLN A 33 8.18 -2.46 -8.92
N PRO A 34 7.53 -3.61 -8.64
CA PRO A 34 8.19 -4.91 -8.68
C PRO A 34 8.54 -5.29 -10.13
N VAL A 35 9.66 -6.00 -10.29
CA VAL A 35 10.01 -6.61 -11.58
C VAL A 35 9.10 -7.84 -11.79
N LEU A 36 8.76 -8.12 -13.05
CA LEU A 36 8.03 -9.34 -13.44
C LEU A 36 8.68 -10.61 -12.83
N GLY A 37 7.87 -11.49 -12.26
CA GLY A 37 8.28 -12.70 -11.56
C GLY A 37 8.61 -12.51 -10.07
N ALA A 38 8.59 -11.27 -9.56
CA ALA A 38 8.76 -11.00 -8.13
C ALA A 38 7.45 -11.24 -7.35
N SER A 39 7.59 -11.40 -6.03
CA SER A 39 6.45 -11.30 -5.11
C SER A 39 6.28 -9.85 -4.67
N VAL A 40 5.02 -9.42 -4.52
CA VAL A 40 4.65 -8.13 -3.93
C VAL A 40 3.73 -8.36 -2.74
N LEU A 41 3.99 -7.64 -1.65
CA LEU A 41 3.12 -7.62 -0.47
C LEU A 41 2.22 -6.39 -0.53
N VAL A 42 0.92 -6.63 -0.47
CA VAL A 42 -0.12 -5.60 -0.37
C VAL A 42 -0.72 -5.68 1.03
N THR A 43 -0.72 -4.57 1.75
CA THR A 43 -1.33 -4.48 3.08
C THR A 43 -2.59 -3.63 3.00
N ILE A 44 -3.63 -4.07 3.70
CA ILE A 44 -4.83 -3.28 3.98
C ILE A 44 -4.75 -2.87 5.45
N SER A 45 -4.77 -1.57 5.72
CA SER A 45 -4.67 -1.02 7.08
C SER A 45 -5.83 -0.07 7.37
N ILE A 46 -6.22 -0.01 8.64
CA ILE A 46 -7.15 0.99 9.15
C ILE A 46 -6.41 2.04 9.99
N ALA A 47 -6.87 3.27 9.96
CA ALA A 47 -6.38 4.37 10.78
C ALA A 47 -7.51 5.34 11.15
N GLY A 48 -7.30 6.15 12.20
CA GLY A 48 -8.24 7.19 12.61
C GLY A 48 -9.46 6.63 13.35
N LEU A 49 -9.26 5.60 14.18
CA LEU A 49 -10.29 5.03 15.04
C LEU A 49 -10.53 5.85 16.33
N ASP A 50 -9.69 6.83 16.62
CA ASP A 50 -9.78 7.75 17.76
C ASP A 50 -10.68 8.98 17.50
N SER A 51 -11.08 9.20 16.25
CA SER A 51 -11.75 10.43 15.79
C SER A 51 -12.95 10.13 14.87
N PRO A 52 -14.09 10.84 15.00
CA PRO A 52 -14.40 11.94 15.93
C PRO A 52 -14.70 11.49 17.37
N SER A 53 -14.79 10.19 17.61
CA SER A 53 -14.90 9.58 18.93
C SER A 53 -14.15 8.24 18.91
N PRO A 54 -13.44 7.86 19.99
CA PRO A 54 -12.78 6.56 20.05
C PRO A 54 -13.77 5.42 19.83
N GLN A 55 -13.50 4.61 18.81
CA GLN A 55 -14.25 3.40 18.47
C GLN A 55 -13.26 2.25 18.30
N SER A 56 -13.68 1.05 18.66
CA SER A 56 -12.89 -0.16 18.42
C SER A 56 -13.55 -0.97 17.33
N LEU A 57 -12.79 -1.34 16.32
CA LEU A 57 -13.22 -2.22 15.25
C LEU A 57 -13.31 -3.66 15.78
N ALA A 58 -14.47 -4.30 15.64
CA ALA A 58 -14.68 -5.70 16.02
C ALA A 58 -15.02 -6.60 14.84
N ALA A 59 -15.41 -6.04 13.70
CA ALA A 59 -15.62 -6.80 12.48
C ALA A 59 -15.34 -5.97 11.23
N PHE A 60 -14.82 -6.60 10.20
CA PHE A 60 -14.77 -6.03 8.85
C PHE A 60 -15.19 -7.06 7.79
N ASP A 61 -15.76 -6.54 6.71
CA ASP A 61 -16.01 -7.24 5.44
C ASP A 61 -15.61 -6.27 4.33
N LEU A 62 -14.62 -6.67 3.52
CA LEU A 62 -14.07 -5.86 2.46
C LEU A 62 -13.71 -6.70 1.23
N ASP A 63 -13.78 -6.07 0.06
CA ASP A 63 -13.28 -6.65 -1.18
C ASP A 63 -12.06 -5.89 -1.66
N LEU A 64 -11.06 -6.63 -2.12
CA LEU A 64 -9.95 -6.10 -2.89
C LEU A 64 -10.01 -6.64 -4.32
N SER A 65 -10.13 -5.74 -5.29
CA SER A 65 -10.03 -6.10 -6.70
C SER A 65 -8.63 -5.81 -7.25
N PHE A 66 -8.20 -6.61 -8.21
CA PHE A 66 -6.90 -6.53 -8.87
C PHE A 66 -6.99 -7.04 -10.32
N ASP A 67 -6.00 -6.73 -11.15
CA ASP A 67 -5.91 -7.24 -12.51
C ASP A 67 -5.25 -8.64 -12.53
N PRO A 68 -6.02 -9.71 -12.84
CA PRO A 68 -5.52 -11.08 -12.82
C PRO A 68 -4.60 -11.43 -13.98
N THR A 69 -4.41 -10.53 -14.94
CA THR A 69 -3.42 -10.67 -16.01
C THR A 69 -2.04 -10.15 -15.58
N ILE A 70 -1.98 -9.40 -14.47
CA ILE A 70 -0.77 -8.75 -13.95
C ILE A 70 -0.36 -9.36 -12.61
N LEU A 71 -1.31 -9.61 -11.72
CA LEU A 71 -1.09 -10.15 -10.37
C LEU A 71 -1.84 -11.47 -10.17
N ALA A 72 -1.21 -12.42 -9.49
CA ALA A 72 -1.85 -13.64 -9.01
C ALA A 72 -1.76 -13.71 -7.49
N LEU A 73 -2.89 -13.81 -6.80
CA LEU A 73 -2.91 -13.96 -5.34
C LEU A 73 -2.30 -15.32 -4.96
N THR A 74 -1.42 -15.30 -3.95
CA THR A 74 -0.68 -16.49 -3.49
C THR A 74 -0.75 -16.71 -1.99
N GLY A 75 -1.24 -15.74 -1.22
CA GLY A 75 -1.42 -15.89 0.21
C GLY A 75 -2.15 -14.72 0.83
N VAL A 76 -2.82 -15.01 1.95
CA VAL A 76 -3.55 -14.05 2.77
C VAL A 76 -3.16 -14.31 4.23
N SER A 77 -2.88 -13.24 4.97
CA SER A 77 -2.63 -13.26 6.41
C SER A 77 -3.38 -12.13 7.07
N TYR A 78 -4.16 -12.46 8.10
CA TYR A 78 -4.87 -11.47 8.90
C TYR A 78 -3.91 -10.83 9.91
N GLY A 79 -4.19 -9.58 10.27
CA GLY A 79 -3.49 -8.86 11.33
C GLY A 79 -3.97 -9.29 12.71
N THR A 80 -3.39 -8.70 13.75
CA THR A 80 -3.74 -9.01 15.16
C THR A 80 -4.63 -7.95 15.79
N GLY A 81 -5.10 -6.96 15.01
CA GLY A 81 -5.87 -5.84 15.55
C GLY A 81 -7.23 -6.24 16.11
N LEU A 82 -7.81 -7.34 15.63
CA LEU A 82 -9.07 -7.92 16.13
C LEU A 82 -8.85 -9.11 17.08
N ASP A 83 -7.60 -9.40 17.44
CA ASP A 83 -7.22 -10.49 18.35
C ASP A 83 -6.14 -9.99 19.32
N VAL A 84 -6.52 -9.00 20.15
CA VAL A 84 -5.60 -8.30 21.04
C VAL A 84 -5.22 -9.12 22.27
N LEU A 85 -6.01 -10.14 22.62
CA LEU A 85 -5.69 -11.10 23.68
C LEU A 85 -5.09 -12.42 23.16
N GLY A 86 -5.09 -12.67 21.85
CA GLY A 86 -4.65 -13.95 21.30
C GLY A 86 -5.66 -15.08 21.52
N LEU A 87 -6.95 -14.76 21.68
CA LEU A 87 -8.05 -15.73 21.77
C LEU A 87 -8.47 -16.27 20.39
N GLY A 88 -7.99 -15.62 19.32
CA GLY A 88 -8.33 -15.90 17.92
C GLY A 88 -9.49 -15.03 17.41
N SER A 89 -9.76 -15.16 16.11
CA SER A 89 -10.86 -14.48 15.42
C SER A 89 -11.49 -15.42 14.38
N LEU A 90 -12.71 -15.11 13.95
CA LEU A 90 -13.35 -15.80 12.83
C LEU A 90 -12.92 -15.13 11.53
N GLN A 91 -12.10 -15.81 10.74
CA GLN A 91 -11.54 -15.28 9.49
C GLN A 91 -12.10 -16.04 8.30
N PHE A 92 -12.56 -15.33 7.27
CA PHE A 92 -13.06 -15.91 6.03
C PHE A 92 -12.47 -15.18 4.83
N THR A 93 -11.82 -15.96 3.95
CA THR A 93 -11.29 -15.49 2.67
C THR A 93 -12.04 -16.20 1.55
N THR A 94 -12.66 -15.44 0.65
CA THR A 94 -13.29 -15.98 -0.56
C THR A 94 -12.61 -15.42 -1.79
N GLU A 95 -11.91 -16.28 -2.52
CA GLU A 95 -11.15 -15.90 -3.70
C GLU A 95 -11.98 -16.06 -4.98
N SER A 96 -11.85 -15.08 -5.88
CA SER A 96 -12.31 -15.11 -7.27
C SER A 96 -11.15 -14.75 -8.18
N THR A 97 -11.36 -14.75 -9.49
CA THR A 97 -10.30 -14.48 -10.47
C THR A 97 -9.71 -13.09 -10.29
N HIS A 98 -10.52 -12.04 -10.13
CA HIS A 98 -10.08 -10.63 -10.10
C HIS A 98 -10.40 -9.91 -8.78
N LEU A 99 -10.83 -10.66 -7.77
CA LEU A 99 -11.35 -10.13 -6.52
C LEU A 99 -11.11 -11.13 -5.40
N VAL A 100 -10.80 -10.62 -4.21
CA VAL A 100 -10.78 -11.39 -2.98
C VAL A 100 -11.62 -10.69 -1.93
N ASN A 101 -12.58 -11.42 -1.36
CA ASN A 101 -13.35 -10.98 -0.22
C ASN A 101 -12.65 -11.41 1.07
N LEU A 102 -12.56 -10.48 2.03
CA LEU A 102 -11.88 -10.64 3.29
C LEU A 102 -12.83 -10.22 4.41
N LEU A 103 -13.18 -11.18 5.27
CA LEU A 103 -14.02 -10.96 6.43
C LEU A 103 -13.29 -11.42 7.69
N GLU A 104 -13.35 -10.62 8.74
CA GLU A 104 -12.90 -11.00 10.08
C GLU A 104 -13.89 -10.52 11.15
N ILE A 105 -14.12 -11.36 12.16
CA ILE A 105 -14.89 -11.02 13.37
C ILE A 105 -14.05 -11.37 14.60
N SER A 106 -13.85 -10.39 15.48
CA SER A 106 -13.15 -10.56 16.75
C SER A 106 -13.92 -11.46 17.72
N LEU A 107 -13.19 -12.23 18.53
CA LEU A 107 -13.74 -12.96 19.68
C LEU A 107 -13.47 -12.24 21.01
N ASP A 108 -12.73 -11.12 21.00
CA ASP A 108 -12.48 -10.31 22.17
C ASP A 108 -13.71 -9.47 22.54
N ASP A 109 -13.92 -9.22 23.84
CA ASP A 109 -15.02 -8.39 24.29
C ASP A 109 -14.78 -6.89 24.01
N ALA A 110 -15.86 -6.11 24.04
CA ALA A 110 -15.80 -4.69 23.72
C ALA A 110 -14.90 -3.87 24.66
N ALA A 111 -14.88 -4.19 25.96
CA ALA A 111 -14.04 -3.45 26.90
C ALA A 111 -12.55 -3.72 26.65
N THR A 112 -12.22 -4.96 26.31
CA THR A 112 -10.88 -5.38 25.92
C THR A 112 -10.43 -4.68 24.64
N LEU A 113 -11.24 -4.72 23.58
CA LEU A 113 -10.93 -4.03 22.32
C LEU A 113 -10.75 -2.52 22.53
N SER A 114 -11.63 -1.88 23.31
CA SER A 114 -11.49 -0.44 23.62
C SER A 114 -10.30 -0.08 24.49
N ALA A 115 -9.80 -1.01 25.30
CA ALA A 115 -8.63 -0.76 26.15
C ALA A 115 -7.30 -1.00 25.43
N LEU A 116 -7.25 -1.95 24.48
CA LEU A 116 -5.99 -2.49 23.95
C LEU A 116 -5.81 -2.31 22.44
N GLN A 117 -6.88 -2.08 21.68
CA GLN A 117 -6.76 -1.88 20.24
C GLN A 117 -6.14 -0.50 19.95
N GLY A 118 -5.13 -0.47 19.09
CA GLY A 118 -4.51 0.78 18.64
C GLY A 118 -5.42 1.57 17.70
N GLU A 119 -5.11 2.85 17.52
CA GLU A 119 -5.86 3.78 16.66
C GLU A 119 -5.62 3.52 15.16
N SER A 120 -4.56 2.75 14.85
CA SER A 120 -4.22 2.27 13.51
C SER A 120 -3.52 0.92 13.59
N PHE A 121 -3.85 0.04 12.65
CA PHE A 121 -3.24 -1.27 12.52
C PHE A 121 -3.50 -1.90 11.14
N GLN A 122 -2.76 -2.94 10.82
CA GLN A 122 -2.98 -3.76 9.64
C GLN A 122 -4.20 -4.68 9.85
N LEU A 123 -5.13 -4.66 8.91
CA LEU A 123 -6.25 -5.62 8.84
C LEU A 123 -5.79 -6.92 8.19
N VAL A 124 -5.21 -6.83 6.99
CA VAL A 124 -4.82 -7.99 6.19
C VAL A 124 -3.55 -7.68 5.41
N ALA A 125 -2.70 -8.69 5.20
CA ALA A 125 -1.63 -8.70 4.21
C ALA A 125 -1.90 -9.77 3.16
N LEU A 126 -1.84 -9.36 1.90
CA LEU A 126 -2.01 -10.20 0.72
C LEU A 126 -0.68 -10.29 -0.03
N THR A 127 -0.28 -11.50 -0.37
CA THR A 127 0.93 -11.76 -1.15
C THR A 127 0.53 -12.09 -2.57
N PHE A 128 1.02 -11.32 -3.54
CA PHE A 128 0.82 -11.59 -4.97
C PHE A 128 2.13 -11.97 -5.64
N SER A 129 2.04 -12.81 -6.67
CA SER A 129 3.09 -13.01 -7.67
C SER A 129 2.82 -12.13 -8.89
N THR A 130 3.85 -11.50 -9.44
CA THR A 130 3.71 -10.70 -10.67
C THR A 130 3.84 -11.59 -11.91
N ILE A 131 2.77 -11.63 -12.72
CA ILE A 131 2.63 -12.53 -13.88
C ILE A 131 2.48 -11.81 -15.22
N GLY A 132 2.28 -10.49 -15.19
CA GLY A 132 2.24 -9.64 -16.38
C GLY A 132 2.87 -8.27 -16.10
N VAL A 133 3.38 -7.61 -17.14
CA VAL A 133 3.86 -6.23 -17.08
C VAL A 133 2.69 -5.28 -17.29
N GLY A 134 2.58 -4.24 -16.46
CA GLY A 134 1.48 -3.29 -16.51
C GLY A 134 1.17 -2.69 -15.14
N THR A 135 0.09 -1.95 -15.06
CA THR A 135 -0.43 -1.43 -13.78
C THR A 135 -1.68 -2.21 -13.39
N SER A 136 -1.66 -2.83 -12.21
CA SER A 136 -2.87 -3.32 -11.55
C SER A 136 -3.33 -2.27 -10.55
N ASP A 137 -4.52 -1.71 -10.75
CA ASP A 137 -5.19 -0.97 -9.68
C ASP A 137 -5.59 -1.95 -8.56
N LEU A 138 -5.56 -1.45 -7.32
CA LEU A 138 -5.96 -2.17 -6.12
C LEU A 138 -7.17 -1.44 -5.54
N ALA A 139 -8.35 -1.71 -6.09
CA ALA A 139 -9.56 -1.00 -5.67
C ALA A 139 -10.24 -1.70 -4.51
N LEU A 140 -10.48 -0.94 -3.44
CA LEU A 140 -11.10 -1.38 -2.20
C LEU A 140 -12.60 -1.09 -2.24
N THR A 141 -13.38 -2.09 -1.85
CA THR A 141 -14.80 -1.91 -1.50
C THR A 141 -14.99 -2.24 -0.03
N LEU A 142 -15.57 -1.31 0.74
CA LEU A 142 -15.90 -1.51 2.14
C LEU A 142 -17.35 -1.98 2.24
N ASN A 143 -17.56 -3.28 2.48
CA ASN A 143 -18.90 -3.87 2.56
C ASN A 143 -19.51 -3.61 3.93
N ALA A 144 -18.73 -3.83 4.99
CA ALA A 144 -19.13 -3.51 6.36
C ALA A 144 -17.90 -3.28 7.26
N LEU A 145 -18.03 -2.33 8.18
CA LEU A 145 -17.15 -2.17 9.33
C LEU A 145 -18.04 -2.06 10.57
N GLY A 146 -17.81 -2.90 11.56
CA GLY A 146 -18.58 -2.96 12.80
C GLY A 146 -17.71 -2.66 14.01
N ASP A 147 -18.19 -1.80 14.90
CA ASP A 147 -17.58 -1.58 16.19
C ASP A 147 -17.90 -2.72 17.18
N ALA A 148 -17.25 -2.69 18.34
CA ALA A 148 -17.43 -3.73 19.36
C ALA A 148 -18.83 -3.81 20.00
N ASN A 149 -19.70 -2.82 19.76
CA ASN A 149 -21.10 -2.84 20.16
C ASN A 149 -22.03 -3.24 19.00
N GLY A 150 -21.48 -3.56 17.82
CA GLY A 150 -22.22 -3.91 16.61
C GLY A 150 -22.74 -2.70 15.82
N ALA A 151 -22.30 -1.47 16.14
CA ALA A 151 -22.65 -0.30 15.35
C ALA A 151 -21.73 -0.17 14.13
N SER A 152 -22.26 0.37 13.03
CA SER A 152 -21.46 0.57 11.82
C SER A 152 -20.45 1.70 12.00
N ILE A 153 -19.22 1.46 11.55
CA ILE A 153 -18.17 2.49 11.43
C ILE A 153 -18.17 3.03 10.00
N ALA A 154 -18.29 4.34 9.85
CA ALA A 154 -18.12 5.00 8.56
C ALA A 154 -16.63 5.23 8.29
N ALA A 155 -16.14 4.72 7.18
CA ALA A 155 -14.74 4.92 6.77
C ALA A 155 -14.64 5.27 5.30
N GLN A 156 -13.54 5.93 4.94
CA GLN A 156 -13.16 6.17 3.56
C GLN A 156 -12.19 5.08 3.09
N GLY A 157 -12.51 4.43 1.97
CA GLY A 157 -11.56 3.57 1.25
C GLY A 157 -10.54 4.41 0.47
N ILE A 158 -9.26 4.05 0.58
CA ILE A 158 -8.18 4.59 -0.25
C ILE A 158 -7.57 3.44 -1.05
N ASP A 159 -7.78 3.50 -2.35
CA ASP A 159 -7.24 2.54 -3.30
C ASP A 159 -5.71 2.63 -3.41
N GLY A 160 -5.10 1.53 -3.87
CA GLY A 160 -3.68 1.46 -4.19
C GLY A 160 -3.44 1.10 -5.65
N SER A 161 -2.18 0.91 -6.02
CA SER A 161 -1.82 0.31 -7.30
C SER A 161 -0.44 -0.35 -7.23
N VAL A 162 -0.20 -1.28 -8.15
CA VAL A 162 1.10 -1.93 -8.38
C VAL A 162 1.45 -1.79 -9.85
N GLN A 163 2.59 -1.18 -10.15
CA GLN A 163 3.11 -1.08 -11.50
C GLN A 163 4.21 -2.13 -11.71
N VAL A 164 3.88 -3.27 -12.29
CA VAL A 164 4.88 -4.30 -12.63
C VAL A 164 5.69 -3.84 -13.83
N ILE A 165 7.02 -3.80 -13.67
CA ILE A 165 7.96 -3.45 -14.73
C ILE A 165 8.62 -4.70 -15.32
N GLY A 166 8.92 -4.65 -16.62
CA GLY A 166 9.71 -5.69 -17.27
C GLY A 166 11.15 -5.72 -16.74
N PRO A 167 11.90 -6.83 -16.96
CA PRO A 167 13.31 -6.85 -16.64
C PRO A 167 14.04 -5.74 -17.42
N PRO A 168 15.05 -5.10 -16.81
CA PRO A 168 15.83 -4.09 -17.52
C PRO A 168 16.40 -4.71 -18.79
N LEU A 169 16.15 -4.07 -19.93
CA LEU A 169 16.77 -4.49 -21.19
C LEU A 169 18.28 -4.39 -21.02
N ALA A 170 19.00 -5.48 -21.30
CA ALA A 170 20.45 -5.44 -21.31
C ALA A 170 20.90 -4.43 -22.37
N VAL A 171 21.37 -3.26 -21.93
CA VAL A 171 21.99 -2.29 -22.82
C VAL A 171 23.34 -2.86 -23.21
N PRO A 172 23.63 -3.06 -24.52
CA PRO A 172 24.95 -3.48 -24.94
C PRO A 172 26.00 -2.54 -24.36
N GLU A 173 26.99 -3.09 -23.66
CA GLU A 173 28.07 -2.27 -23.10
C GLU A 173 28.66 -1.41 -24.21
N PRO A 174 28.83 -0.09 -24.00
CA PRO A 174 29.47 0.76 -24.99
C PRO A 174 30.81 0.14 -25.38
N GLY A 175 31.18 0.20 -26.66
CA GLY A 175 32.48 -0.28 -27.15
C GLY A 175 33.69 0.50 -26.62
N THR A 176 33.58 1.17 -25.47
CA THR A 176 34.65 1.86 -24.74
C THR A 176 35.89 1.02 -24.52
N PRO A 177 35.83 -0.28 -24.13
CA PRO A 177 37.06 -1.09 -24.03
C PRO A 177 37.70 -1.31 -25.41
N VAL A 178 36.91 -1.46 -26.48
CA VAL A 178 37.42 -1.59 -27.84
C VAL A 178 38.08 -0.29 -28.30
N MET A 179 37.47 0.87 -28.03
CA MET A 179 38.03 2.19 -28.35
C MET A 179 39.30 2.49 -27.54
N LEU A 180 39.34 2.11 -26.27
CA LEU A 180 40.52 2.24 -25.41
C LEU A 180 41.67 1.37 -25.93
N LEU A 181 41.40 0.11 -26.27
CA LEU A 181 42.39 -0.80 -26.84
C LEU A 181 42.89 -0.32 -28.20
N ALA A 182 41.99 0.18 -29.06
CA ALA A 182 42.35 0.76 -30.35
C ALA A 182 43.27 2.00 -30.17
N GLY A 183 42.94 2.88 -29.23
CA GLY A 183 43.78 4.05 -28.90
C GLY A 183 45.17 3.67 -28.39
N LEU A 184 45.25 2.69 -27.49
CA LEU A 184 46.52 2.16 -26.98
C LEU A 184 47.35 1.50 -28.08
N ALA A 185 46.71 0.75 -28.99
CA ALA A 185 47.39 0.14 -30.13
C ALA A 185 47.99 1.18 -31.08
N VAL A 186 47.27 2.26 -31.37
CA VAL A 186 47.76 3.39 -32.19
C VAL A 186 48.95 4.08 -31.51
N LEU A 187 48.85 4.39 -30.21
CA LEU A 187 49.93 4.99 -29.42
C LEU A 187 51.19 4.09 -29.40
N ALA A 188 51.02 2.78 -29.20
CA ALA A 188 52.12 1.82 -29.21
C ALA A 188 52.80 1.75 -30.58
N ALA A 189 52.03 1.77 -31.67
CA ALA A 189 52.56 1.80 -33.04
C ALA A 189 53.36 3.10 -33.32
N PHE A 190 52.87 4.24 -32.83
CA PHE A 190 53.56 5.53 -32.98
C PHE A 190 54.89 5.58 -32.22
N ASN A 191 54.92 5.08 -30.98
CA ASN A 191 56.12 5.05 -30.16
C ASN A 191 57.20 4.11 -30.72
N ARG A 192 56.81 2.99 -31.34
CA ARG A 192 57.77 2.08 -32.01
C ARG A 192 58.42 2.73 -33.23
N ARG A 193 57.68 3.52 -34.02
CA ARG A 193 58.24 4.25 -35.18
C ARG A 193 59.22 5.36 -34.81
N ARG A 194 59.04 6.02 -33.67
CA ARG A 194 59.94 7.10 -33.21
C ARG A 194 61.29 6.60 -32.67
N ARG A 195 61.38 5.35 -32.18
CA ARG A 195 62.62 4.78 -31.63
C ARG A 195 63.50 4.08 -32.67
N GLY A 196 62.97 3.80 -33.86
CA GLY A 196 63.71 3.17 -34.97
C GLY A 196 64.29 4.17 -35.99
N ARG A 197 64.25 5.47 -35.70
CA ARG A 197 64.91 6.56 -36.41
C ARG A 197 65.89 7.22 -35.45
#